data_AF-A0A9P2ZWV7-F1
#
_entry.id   AF-A0A9P2ZWV7-F1
#
_cell.length_a   1.000
_cell.length_b   1.000
_cell.length_c   1.000
_cell.angle_alpha   90.00
_cell.angle_beta   90.00
_cell.angle_gamma   90.00
#
_symmetry.space_group_name_H-M   'P 1'
#
loop_
_entity.id
_entity.type
_entity.pdbx_description
1 polymer ?
#
loop_
_entity_poly.entity_id
_entity_poly.type
_entity_poly.pdbx_seq_one_letter_code
_entity_poly.pdbx_strand_id
1 'polypeptide(L)'
;MAKRSIDIFNALRALRLTAPSTRIARAPVRLSSNHGGPGSGSTASSLSQRSGRDWALMLFGISAGVAGTYLWQTGSLGPSSVKLDAVVKHAGRTASKGGRIISSEELGEHSDLTSLWVAVDGNVWDVTDFVARHPGGVQILIDHAGKDVTQIFRGIHAPGTIEKNLAESQLVGRLDEQALAAIESGDHETQRIARARAALFGVDSVVTLDDFEKYAQGVCSDECWEYYSGGADSEHALRGNREAYDRVFIRPRVLRDVKEVDTSTKILGMDSPAPFYISPTARNGWSNPIGEVASTIGAGRTGFFQILSHVASRSLDEVMQAKADGQKIGWQLYMNMDRDIAAREIKHAAELGAQSIWLTADLSCLMKNVRIRSGSVKRNPAPADKPITRPDKPSRLSERHDPSLQWADIAWIKEVTGGLPVVVKGVGSWEDVVLAKEHGADAVVLSNHGGRALDFANPPLKTLQDIGKHAPGLLKDDKFQVFVDGGIRQGTDIIKALCLGASAVGLGRPFIFAAAGWGPDGVERAIQILREEMEISMRLMGVKNIQELGPEYLETSRL
;
A
#
# COMPACT_ATOMS: atom_id res chain seq x y z
N MET A 1 -3.06 46.72 32.45
CA MET A 1 -4.35 46.63 33.15
C MET A 1 -4.87 45.21 32.97
N ALA A 2 -4.84 44.44 34.06
CA ALA A 2 -5.18 43.03 34.11
C ALA A 2 -6.64 42.84 34.56
N LYS A 3 -7.18 41.64 34.24
CA LYS A 3 -8.49 41.05 34.61
C LYS A 3 -9.64 41.29 33.63
N ARG A 4 -9.87 40.30 32.76
CA ARG A 4 -11.19 39.81 32.32
C ARG A 4 -11.02 38.51 31.52
N SER A 5 -10.81 37.39 32.24
CA SER A 5 -10.75 36.04 31.63
C SER A 5 -11.06 34.93 32.64
N ILE A 6 -12.06 35.12 33.49
CA ILE A 6 -12.69 34.07 34.32
C ILE A 6 -14.18 34.44 34.30
N ASP A 7 -14.96 33.79 33.43
CA ASP A 7 -16.43 33.66 33.54
C ASP A 7 -17.06 32.91 32.35
N ILE A 8 -16.42 31.86 31.84
CA ILE A 8 -17.04 30.92 30.89
C ILE A 8 -17.03 29.47 31.43
N PHE A 9 -16.20 29.17 32.43
CA PHE A 9 -16.05 27.81 32.96
C PHE A 9 -17.15 27.37 33.95
N ASN A 10 -18.02 28.29 34.41
CA ASN A 10 -19.08 27.98 35.38
C ASN A 10 -20.49 27.81 34.76
N ALA A 11 -20.68 28.08 33.48
CA ALA A 11 -22.01 28.03 32.84
C ALA A 11 -22.43 26.63 32.33
N LEU A 12 -21.52 25.64 32.27
CA LEU A 12 -21.81 24.31 31.72
C LEU A 12 -22.06 23.21 32.78
N ARG A 13 -22.11 23.57 34.07
CA ARG A 13 -22.33 22.61 35.18
C ARG A 13 -23.76 22.59 35.74
N ALA A 14 -24.69 23.38 35.18
CA ALA A 14 -26.03 23.60 35.75
C ALA A 14 -27.22 23.13 34.89
N LEU A 15 -27.01 22.26 33.90
CA LEU A 15 -28.09 21.66 33.09
C LEU A 15 -27.97 20.13 33.03
N ARG A 16 -28.01 19.51 34.21
CA ARG A 16 -28.48 18.14 34.38
C ARG A 16 -29.48 18.17 35.52
N LEU A 17 -30.74 17.87 35.22
CA LEU A 17 -31.77 17.23 36.06
C LEU A 17 -33.15 17.62 35.52
N THR A 18 -33.81 16.72 34.80
CA THR A 18 -35.22 16.31 34.98
C THR A 18 -35.68 15.37 33.85
N ALA A 19 -36.61 14.46 34.18
CA ALA A 19 -37.37 13.51 33.35
C ALA A 19 -36.82 12.05 33.27
N PRO A 20 -37.70 11.02 33.23
CA PRO A 20 -37.76 9.99 34.28
C PRO A 20 -37.44 8.56 33.83
N SER A 21 -37.21 7.72 34.85
CA SER A 21 -36.83 6.31 34.80
C SER A 21 -37.93 5.35 34.33
N THR A 22 -37.59 4.43 33.43
CA THR A 22 -38.25 3.12 33.28
C THR A 22 -37.29 2.00 33.72
N ARG A 23 -37.75 1.20 34.70
CA ARG A 23 -37.02 0.06 35.28
C ARG A 23 -37.17 -1.18 34.42
N ILE A 24 -36.08 -1.90 34.18
CA ILE A 24 -36.10 -3.36 33.95
C ILE A 24 -34.99 -3.99 34.81
N ALA A 25 -35.37 -5.04 35.53
CA ALA A 25 -34.62 -5.69 36.61
C ALA A 25 -33.42 -6.53 36.13
N ARG A 26 -32.36 -6.59 36.95
CA ARG A 26 -31.32 -7.63 36.91
C ARG A 26 -31.18 -8.25 38.31
N ALA A 27 -31.22 -9.57 38.36
CA ALA A 27 -31.03 -10.40 39.55
C ALA A 27 -29.53 -10.56 39.91
N PRO A 28 -29.17 -10.81 41.19
CA PRO A 28 -27.77 -10.92 41.62
C PRO A 28 -27.25 -12.37 41.59
N VAL A 29 -26.00 -12.55 41.17
CA VAL A 29 -25.24 -13.79 41.37
C VAL A 29 -24.33 -13.61 42.59
N ARG A 30 -24.44 -14.56 43.53
CA ARG A 30 -23.69 -14.63 44.79
C ARG A 30 -22.23 -15.02 44.55
N LEU A 31 -21.34 -14.37 45.30
CA LEU A 31 -19.97 -14.82 45.60
C LEU A 31 -20.02 -15.79 46.80
N SER A 32 -19.31 -16.91 46.72
CA SER A 32 -18.99 -17.75 47.87
C SER A 32 -17.48 -17.94 47.99
N SER A 33 -16.96 -17.62 49.17
CA SER A 33 -15.60 -17.83 49.65
C SER A 33 -15.39 -19.23 50.22
N ASN A 34 -14.17 -19.77 50.09
CA ASN A 34 -13.51 -20.75 50.97
C ASN A 34 -12.01 -20.69 50.59
N HIS A 35 -11.08 -20.09 51.35
CA HIS A 35 -10.43 -20.53 52.61
C HIS A 35 -9.83 -21.94 52.59
N GLY A 36 -8.49 -22.00 52.61
CA GLY A 36 -7.67 -23.18 52.89
C GLY A 36 -6.21 -23.04 52.43
N GLY A 37 -5.36 -22.38 53.24
CA GLY A 37 -3.90 -22.66 53.26
C GLY A 37 -3.58 -23.78 54.28
N PRO A 38 -2.31 -24.11 54.65
CA PRO A 38 -1.09 -23.29 54.50
C PRO A 38 0.24 -24.06 54.19
N GLY A 39 1.34 -23.28 54.08
CA GLY A 39 2.75 -23.69 54.27
C GLY A 39 3.48 -24.06 52.98
N SER A 40 4.69 -23.59 52.63
CA SER A 40 5.87 -23.00 53.30
C SER A 40 6.63 -22.21 52.20
N GLY A 41 7.23 -21.04 52.38
CA GLY A 41 8.26 -20.68 53.34
C GLY A 41 9.67 -20.90 52.77
N SER A 42 10.25 -19.94 52.04
CA SER A 42 11.68 -19.58 52.19
C SER A 42 12.03 -18.32 51.40
N THR A 43 12.72 -17.44 52.11
CA THR A 43 13.27 -16.12 51.81
C THR A 43 14.51 -16.11 50.89
N ALA A 44 14.64 -15.01 50.15
CA ALA A 44 15.83 -14.17 49.93
C ALA A 44 17.19 -14.80 49.58
N SER A 45 17.84 -14.28 48.53
CA SER A 45 18.98 -13.36 48.71
C SER A 45 19.61 -12.94 47.38
N SER A 46 19.90 -11.65 47.28
CA SER A 46 20.87 -11.01 46.41
C SER A 46 22.31 -11.52 46.61
N LEU A 47 23.12 -11.49 45.54
CA LEU A 47 24.48 -10.91 45.44
C LEU A 47 25.38 -11.66 44.45
N SER A 48 25.92 -10.90 43.50
CA SER A 48 27.37 -10.64 43.33
C SER A 48 27.88 -10.79 41.90
N GLN A 49 28.67 -9.77 41.57
CA GLN A 49 29.51 -9.61 40.40
C GLN A 49 30.63 -10.67 40.34
N ARG A 50 31.05 -10.99 39.12
CA ARG A 50 32.45 -11.19 38.66
C ARG A 50 32.41 -11.53 37.16
N SER A 51 32.80 -10.62 36.27
CA SER A 51 34.16 -10.32 35.78
C SER A 51 34.69 -11.29 34.71
N GLY A 52 34.83 -10.75 33.49
CA GLY A 52 36.00 -10.92 32.63
C GLY A 52 36.11 -12.18 31.76
N ARG A 53 36.00 -12.00 30.43
CA ARG A 53 37.10 -12.21 29.46
C ARG A 53 36.64 -12.03 28.01
N ASP A 54 37.18 -10.97 27.40
CA ASP A 54 37.79 -10.87 26.08
C ASP A 54 37.51 -11.97 25.05
N TRP A 55 36.89 -11.57 23.94
CA TRP A 55 37.30 -12.00 22.60
C TRP A 55 37.23 -10.82 21.64
N ALA A 56 38.38 -10.47 21.08
CA ALA A 56 38.59 -9.45 20.08
C ALA A 56 38.78 -10.09 18.69
N LEU A 57 38.48 -9.29 17.67
CA LEU A 57 39.03 -9.32 16.30
C LEU A 57 38.63 -10.48 15.37
N MET A 58 37.75 -10.16 14.41
CA MET A 58 38.00 -10.47 13.00
C MET A 58 37.62 -9.25 12.14
N LEU A 59 38.66 -8.59 11.61
CA LEU A 59 38.65 -7.66 10.49
C LEU A 59 39.32 -8.34 9.29
N PHE A 60 39.07 -7.77 8.11
CA PHE A 60 39.50 -8.11 6.73
C PHE A 60 38.39 -8.79 5.91
N GLY A 61 37.96 -8.29 4.74
CA GLY A 61 38.60 -7.29 3.89
C GLY A 61 37.63 -6.56 2.95
N ILE A 62 37.89 -5.26 2.85
CA ILE A 62 37.44 -4.34 1.81
C ILE A 62 38.29 -4.63 0.56
N SER A 63 37.66 -4.93 -0.57
CA SER A 63 38.27 -4.83 -1.89
C SER A 63 37.81 -3.54 -2.56
N ALA A 64 38.75 -2.60 -2.65
CA ALA A 64 38.67 -1.40 -3.46
C ALA A 64 39.14 -1.67 -4.91
N GLY A 65 38.64 -0.87 -5.85
CA GLY A 65 39.06 -0.78 -7.25
C GLY A 65 37.91 -1.12 -8.20
N VAL A 66 37.37 -0.23 -9.03
CA VAL A 66 38.07 0.69 -9.93
C VAL A 66 37.30 2.01 -10.07
N ALA A 67 38.01 3.12 -9.90
CA ALA A 67 37.58 4.46 -10.28
C ALA A 67 37.64 4.62 -11.81
N GLY A 68 36.52 4.98 -12.43
CA GLY A 68 36.42 5.39 -13.82
C GLY A 68 35.92 6.82 -13.91
N THR A 69 36.81 7.73 -14.26
CA THR A 69 36.60 9.17 -14.46
C THR A 69 35.53 9.48 -15.51
N TYR A 70 34.62 10.39 -15.15
CA TYR A 70 33.67 11.07 -16.04
C TYR A 70 34.40 11.98 -17.03
N LEU A 71 34.11 11.83 -18.32
CA LEU A 71 34.33 12.85 -19.35
C LEU A 71 33.05 12.99 -20.17
N TRP A 72 32.45 14.17 -20.07
CA TRP A 72 31.25 14.59 -20.77
C TRP A 72 31.61 14.90 -22.23
N GLN A 73 30.96 14.24 -23.19
CA GLN A 73 30.92 14.73 -24.56
C GLN A 73 29.52 14.53 -25.16
N THR A 74 28.95 15.66 -25.54
CA THR A 74 27.63 15.87 -26.12
C THR A 74 27.48 15.15 -27.47
N GLY A 75 26.43 14.35 -27.62
CA GLY A 75 26.07 13.74 -28.90
C GLY A 75 24.67 13.09 -28.84
N SER A 76 23.71 13.74 -29.47
CA SER A 76 22.32 13.29 -29.70
C SER A 76 22.26 11.89 -30.30
N LEU A 77 21.68 10.91 -29.58
CA LEU A 77 21.12 9.68 -30.12
C LEU A 77 19.87 9.28 -29.29
N GLY A 78 18.80 8.89 -30.00
CA GLY A 78 17.44 8.69 -29.49
C GLY A 78 17.21 7.52 -28.52
N PRO A 79 15.94 7.13 -28.29
CA PRO A 79 15.51 6.41 -27.10
C PRO A 79 16.11 5.00 -27.07
N SER A 80 17.11 4.83 -26.22
CA SER A 80 17.64 3.52 -25.86
C SER A 80 16.64 2.87 -24.92
N SER A 81 15.69 2.16 -25.52
CA SER A 81 14.98 1.09 -24.84
C SER A 81 16.02 0.16 -24.22
N VAL A 82 16.14 0.21 -22.89
CA VAL A 82 16.83 -0.82 -22.15
C VAL A 82 16.08 -2.11 -22.47
N LYS A 83 16.65 -2.96 -23.33
CA LYS A 83 16.14 -4.31 -23.59
C LYS A 83 16.27 -5.11 -22.30
N LEU A 84 15.25 -5.02 -21.46
CA LEU A 84 15.12 -5.74 -20.19
C LEU A 84 15.18 -7.27 -20.39
N ASP A 85 14.96 -7.74 -21.61
CA ASP A 85 15.11 -9.15 -22.01
C ASP A 85 16.52 -9.71 -21.75
N ALA A 86 17.55 -8.87 -21.67
CA ALA A 86 18.93 -9.31 -21.47
C ALA A 86 19.32 -9.52 -20.00
N VAL A 87 18.70 -8.79 -19.06
CA VAL A 87 19.02 -8.90 -17.61
C VAL A 87 18.21 -10.04 -16.96
N VAL A 88 17.02 -10.37 -17.48
CA VAL A 88 16.15 -11.43 -16.93
C VAL A 88 16.49 -12.83 -17.45
N LYS A 89 17.20 -12.97 -18.57
CA LYS A 89 17.50 -14.29 -19.16
C LYS A 89 18.59 -15.10 -18.43
N HIS A 90 19.33 -14.54 -17.46
CA HIS A 90 20.53 -15.20 -16.91
C HIS A 90 20.56 -15.39 -15.38
N ALA A 91 19.54 -14.97 -14.63
CA ALA A 91 19.57 -15.06 -13.15
C ALA A 91 18.95 -16.36 -12.56
N GLY A 92 18.54 -17.34 -13.36
CA GLY A 92 17.88 -18.57 -12.86
C GLY A 92 18.22 -19.86 -13.61
N ARG A 93 19.36 -19.90 -14.32
CA ARG A 93 19.81 -21.10 -15.04
C ARG A 93 20.99 -21.78 -14.36
N THR A 94 20.91 -21.99 -13.05
CA THR A 94 21.78 -22.97 -12.39
C THR A 94 21.11 -24.33 -12.54
N ALA A 95 21.65 -25.17 -13.43
CA ALA A 95 21.23 -26.55 -13.53
C ALA A 95 21.51 -27.26 -12.18
N SER A 96 20.47 -27.53 -11.37
CA SER A 96 20.63 -28.51 -10.31
C SER A 96 20.82 -29.87 -10.97
N LYS A 97 21.98 -30.48 -10.70
CA LYS A 97 22.29 -31.82 -11.19
C LYS A 97 21.44 -32.82 -10.39
N GLY A 98 20.41 -33.40 -11.02
CA GLY A 98 19.79 -34.65 -10.55
C GLY A 98 18.30 -34.64 -10.18
N GLY A 99 17.51 -33.63 -10.57
CA GLY A 99 16.06 -33.62 -10.31
C GLY A 99 15.27 -34.51 -11.28
N ARG A 100 14.20 -35.16 -10.78
CA ARG A 100 13.20 -35.89 -11.58
C ARG A 100 12.62 -34.98 -12.66
N ILE A 101 12.41 -35.49 -13.87
CA ILE A 101 11.74 -34.76 -14.95
C ILE A 101 10.25 -35.04 -14.89
N ILE A 102 9.43 -33.99 -14.93
CA ILE A 102 7.97 -34.02 -14.74
C ILE A 102 7.30 -33.47 -16.00
N SER A 103 6.31 -34.16 -16.54
CA SER A 103 5.52 -33.65 -17.66
C SER A 103 4.39 -32.73 -17.19
N SER A 104 3.80 -31.94 -18.10
CA SER A 104 2.59 -31.18 -17.77
C SER A 104 1.41 -32.06 -17.36
N GLU A 105 1.33 -33.28 -17.92
CA GLU A 105 0.30 -34.25 -17.58
C GLU A 105 0.47 -34.74 -16.15
N GLU A 106 1.69 -35.14 -15.78
CA GLU A 106 2.01 -35.57 -14.42
C GLU A 106 1.78 -34.44 -13.42
N LEU A 107 2.23 -33.21 -13.71
CA LEU A 107 1.94 -32.06 -12.85
C LEU A 107 0.43 -31.91 -12.61
N GLY A 108 -0.39 -32.11 -13.65
CA GLY A 108 -1.85 -32.00 -13.58
C GLY A 108 -2.54 -33.06 -12.71
N GLU A 109 -1.90 -34.20 -12.46
CA GLU A 109 -2.42 -35.26 -11.56
C GLU A 109 -2.42 -34.81 -10.09
N HIS A 110 -1.57 -33.84 -9.73
CA HIS A 110 -1.42 -33.31 -8.38
C HIS A 110 -2.20 -32.00 -8.21
N SER A 111 -3.53 -32.08 -8.42
CA SER A 111 -4.43 -30.92 -8.52
C SER A 111 -5.47 -30.78 -7.38
N ASP A 112 -5.28 -31.47 -6.24
CA ASP A 112 -6.21 -31.40 -5.10
C ASP A 112 -5.52 -31.28 -3.74
N LEU A 113 -6.29 -31.14 -2.65
CA LEU A 113 -5.77 -30.90 -1.30
C LEU A 113 -5.01 -32.08 -0.67
N THR A 114 -5.16 -33.28 -1.21
CA THR A 114 -4.43 -34.47 -0.74
C THR A 114 -3.11 -34.65 -1.47
N SER A 115 -2.95 -33.97 -2.62
CA SER A 115 -1.80 -34.06 -3.49
C SER A 115 -1.75 -32.81 -4.38
N LEU A 116 -1.00 -31.78 -3.94
CA LEU A 116 -1.00 -30.44 -4.55
C LEU A 116 0.40 -30.01 -4.97
N TRP A 117 0.65 -30.00 -6.28
CA TRP A 117 1.90 -29.51 -6.85
C TRP A 117 1.70 -28.23 -7.66
N VAL A 118 2.74 -27.41 -7.75
CA VAL A 118 2.79 -26.23 -8.62
C VAL A 118 4.16 -26.12 -9.27
N ALA A 119 4.22 -25.59 -10.49
CA ALA A 119 5.50 -25.26 -11.13
C ALA A 119 5.81 -23.76 -11.01
N VAL A 120 7.04 -23.43 -10.59
CA VAL A 120 7.57 -22.06 -10.57
C VAL A 120 8.97 -22.07 -11.16
N ASP A 121 9.19 -21.24 -12.16
CA ASP A 121 10.45 -21.11 -12.90
C ASP A 121 10.92 -22.44 -13.48
N GLY A 122 9.96 -23.29 -13.88
CA GLY A 122 10.20 -24.63 -14.41
C GLY A 122 10.50 -25.70 -13.36
N ASN A 123 10.59 -25.36 -12.07
CA ASN A 123 10.74 -26.31 -10.97
C ASN A 123 9.38 -26.69 -10.40
N VAL A 124 9.15 -27.98 -10.16
CA VAL A 124 7.91 -28.52 -9.59
C VAL A 124 8.05 -28.68 -8.08
N TRP A 125 7.15 -28.06 -7.33
CA TRP A 125 7.14 -28.03 -5.87
C TRP A 125 5.90 -28.71 -5.32
N ASP A 126 6.09 -29.57 -4.33
CA ASP A 126 5.01 -30.13 -3.51
C ASP A 126 4.64 -29.16 -2.40
N VAL A 127 3.48 -28.56 -2.51
CA VAL A 127 2.97 -27.56 -1.57
C VAL A 127 1.80 -28.10 -0.74
N THR A 128 1.55 -29.40 -0.76
CA THR A 128 0.43 -30.06 -0.05
C THR A 128 0.39 -29.67 1.43
N ASP A 129 1.52 -29.80 2.14
CA ASP A 129 1.64 -29.47 3.56
C ASP A 129 1.81 -27.96 3.85
N PHE A 130 2.05 -27.17 2.80
CA PHE A 130 2.19 -25.73 2.89
C PHE A 130 0.86 -24.99 2.69
N VAL A 131 -0.06 -25.57 1.92
CA VAL A 131 -1.36 -24.98 1.56
C VAL A 131 -2.11 -24.39 2.76
N ALA A 132 -2.18 -25.13 3.87
CA ALA A 132 -2.92 -24.70 5.06
C ALA A 132 -2.29 -23.48 5.76
N ARG A 133 -1.00 -23.23 5.54
CA ARG A 133 -0.22 -22.13 6.14
C ARG A 133 0.07 -21.00 5.17
N HIS A 134 -0.37 -21.12 3.91
CA HIS A 134 -0.10 -20.12 2.89
C HIS A 134 -0.74 -18.76 3.27
N PRO A 135 0.07 -17.67 3.43
CA PRO A 135 -0.45 -16.38 3.87
C PRO A 135 -1.48 -15.74 2.94
N GLY A 136 -1.48 -16.12 1.65
CA GLY A 136 -2.47 -15.69 0.67
C GLY A 136 -3.82 -16.43 0.75
N GLY A 137 -3.95 -17.39 1.67
CA GLY A 137 -5.11 -18.27 1.81
C GLY A 137 -4.97 -19.57 1.02
N VAL A 138 -5.75 -20.58 1.42
CA VAL A 138 -5.74 -21.94 0.84
C VAL A 138 -6.27 -21.93 -0.59
N GLN A 139 -7.34 -21.17 -0.85
CA GLN A 139 -8.09 -21.24 -2.11
C GLN A 139 -7.24 -20.92 -3.34
N ILE A 140 -6.31 -19.95 -3.25
CA ILE A 140 -5.49 -19.54 -4.39
C ILE A 140 -4.56 -20.65 -4.87
N LEU A 141 -4.04 -21.48 -3.96
CA LEU A 141 -3.21 -22.63 -4.32
C LEU A 141 -4.06 -23.76 -4.91
N ILE A 142 -5.28 -23.99 -4.40
CA ILE A 142 -6.22 -24.96 -4.98
C ILE A 142 -6.60 -24.57 -6.41
N ASP A 143 -6.93 -23.30 -6.65
CA ASP A 143 -7.36 -22.81 -7.97
C ASP A 143 -6.26 -22.98 -9.04
N HIS A 144 -5.00 -23.07 -8.59
CA HIS A 144 -3.81 -23.19 -9.41
C HIS A 144 -3.06 -24.53 -9.25
N ALA A 145 -3.68 -25.49 -8.57
CA ALA A 145 -3.11 -26.80 -8.33
C ALA A 145 -2.86 -27.53 -9.66
N GLY A 146 -1.69 -28.17 -9.77
CA GLY A 146 -1.24 -28.88 -10.96
C GLY A 146 -0.95 -27.98 -12.17
N LYS A 147 -0.58 -26.71 -11.95
CA LYS A 147 -0.28 -25.74 -13.03
C LYS A 147 1.08 -25.08 -12.84
N ASP A 148 1.61 -24.52 -13.92
CA ASP A 148 2.66 -23.50 -13.82
C ASP A 148 2.03 -22.19 -13.33
N VAL A 149 2.61 -21.67 -12.25
CA VAL A 149 2.18 -20.44 -11.60
C VAL A 149 3.28 -19.38 -11.62
N THR A 150 4.29 -19.54 -12.47
CA THR A 150 5.48 -18.69 -12.52
C THR A 150 5.13 -17.21 -12.60
N GLN A 151 4.23 -16.84 -13.52
CA GLN A 151 3.84 -15.45 -13.74
C GLN A 151 3.13 -14.85 -12.53
N ILE A 152 2.16 -15.59 -11.97
CA ILE A 152 1.40 -15.15 -10.78
C ILE A 152 2.32 -15.09 -9.56
N PHE A 153 3.20 -16.09 -9.40
CA PHE A 153 4.14 -16.17 -8.29
C PHE A 153 5.11 -14.99 -8.29
N ARG A 154 5.80 -14.73 -9.41
CA ARG A 154 6.71 -13.58 -9.57
C ARG A 154 6.00 -12.24 -9.42
N GLY A 155 4.72 -12.19 -9.79
CA GLY A 155 3.89 -11.02 -9.66
C GLY A 155 3.58 -10.67 -8.21
N ILE A 156 3.40 -11.67 -7.35
CA ILE A 156 2.93 -11.49 -5.97
C ILE A 156 4.08 -11.57 -4.95
N HIS A 157 5.10 -12.36 -5.21
CA HIS A 157 6.15 -12.70 -4.24
C HIS A 157 7.50 -12.08 -4.62
N ALA A 158 8.30 -11.74 -3.62
CA ALA A 158 9.67 -11.27 -3.79
C ALA A 158 10.59 -12.45 -4.16
N PRO A 159 11.73 -12.20 -4.84
CA PRO A 159 12.77 -13.21 -5.04
C PRO A 159 13.19 -13.85 -3.70
N GLY A 160 13.48 -15.15 -3.69
CA GLY A 160 13.85 -15.88 -2.46
C GLY A 160 12.66 -16.35 -1.61
N THR A 161 11.41 -16.09 -2.02
CA THR A 161 10.23 -16.47 -1.22
C THR A 161 10.07 -17.99 -1.11
N ILE A 162 10.37 -18.75 -2.16
CA ILE A 162 10.27 -20.22 -2.14
C ILE A 162 11.26 -20.78 -1.13
N GLU A 163 12.51 -20.36 -1.23
CA GLU A 163 13.64 -20.83 -0.44
C GLU A 163 13.48 -20.52 1.05
N LYS A 164 12.75 -19.45 1.38
CA LYS A 164 12.43 -19.07 2.76
C LYS A 164 11.28 -19.88 3.37
N ASN A 165 10.39 -20.46 2.55
CA ASN A 165 9.12 -21.02 3.03
C ASN A 165 8.95 -22.52 2.74
N LEU A 166 9.64 -23.06 1.74
CA LEU A 166 9.59 -24.47 1.34
C LEU A 166 10.96 -25.12 1.58
N ALA A 167 10.93 -26.37 2.06
CA ALA A 167 12.13 -27.16 2.22
C ALA A 167 12.62 -27.71 0.87
N GLU A 168 13.93 -28.00 0.76
CA GLU A 168 14.50 -28.65 -0.43
C GLU A 168 13.84 -30.02 -0.72
N SER A 169 13.37 -30.72 0.32
CA SER A 169 12.62 -31.98 0.18
C SER A 169 11.26 -31.82 -0.53
N GLN A 170 10.75 -30.60 -0.63
CA GLN A 170 9.51 -30.28 -1.36
C GLN A 170 9.76 -29.98 -2.83
N LEU A 171 11.03 -29.91 -3.28
CA LEU A 171 11.35 -29.84 -4.69
C LEU A 171 11.22 -31.23 -5.31
N VAL A 172 10.15 -31.44 -6.07
CA VAL A 172 9.83 -32.72 -6.71
C VAL A 172 10.75 -32.97 -7.90
N GLY A 173 10.98 -31.94 -8.72
CA GLY A 173 11.63 -32.10 -10.01
C GLY A 173 11.58 -30.87 -10.88
N ARG A 174 11.84 -31.05 -12.17
CA ARG A 174 11.82 -29.99 -13.19
C ARG A 174 10.89 -30.38 -14.33
N LEU A 175 10.17 -29.41 -14.88
CA LEU A 175 9.36 -29.62 -16.08
C LEU A 175 10.21 -30.07 -17.28
N ASP A 176 9.66 -30.96 -18.09
CA ASP A 176 10.27 -31.38 -19.35
C ASP A 176 10.30 -30.25 -20.40
N GLU A 177 11.09 -30.43 -21.46
CA GLU A 177 11.26 -29.41 -22.50
C GLU A 177 9.96 -29.09 -23.26
N GLN A 178 9.05 -30.07 -23.41
CA GLN A 178 7.78 -29.86 -24.09
C GLN A 178 6.81 -29.04 -23.23
N ALA A 179 6.75 -29.33 -21.94
CA ALA A 179 6.01 -28.58 -20.93
C ALA A 179 6.50 -27.13 -20.85
N LEU A 180 7.83 -26.94 -20.81
CA LEU A 180 8.45 -25.61 -20.84
C LEU A 180 8.14 -24.87 -22.13
N ALA A 181 8.23 -25.52 -23.29
CA ALA A 181 7.91 -24.91 -24.58
C ALA A 181 6.41 -24.55 -24.72
N ALA A 182 5.51 -25.38 -24.17
CA ALA A 182 4.08 -25.08 -24.13
C ALA A 182 3.78 -23.84 -23.28
N ILE A 183 4.43 -23.71 -22.13
CA ILE A 183 4.36 -22.51 -21.27
C ILE A 183 4.90 -21.29 -22.01
N GLU A 184 6.03 -21.42 -22.70
CA GLU A 184 6.64 -20.33 -23.49
C GLU A 184 5.77 -19.88 -24.68
N SER A 185 5.04 -20.81 -25.31
CA SER A 185 4.13 -20.49 -26.43
C SER A 185 2.93 -19.63 -26.01
N GLY A 186 2.57 -19.68 -24.73
CA GLY A 186 1.55 -18.85 -24.10
C GLY A 186 0.12 -19.17 -24.55
N ASP A 187 -0.82 -19.05 -23.63
CA ASP A 187 -2.25 -19.11 -23.95
C ASP A 187 -2.74 -17.86 -24.72
N HIS A 188 -4.02 -17.84 -25.09
CA HIS A 188 -4.63 -16.71 -25.80
C HIS A 188 -4.45 -15.37 -25.06
N GLU A 189 -4.48 -15.39 -23.73
CA GLU A 189 -4.30 -14.21 -22.89
C GLU A 189 -2.85 -13.72 -22.94
N THR A 190 -1.88 -14.63 -22.80
CA THR A 190 -0.44 -14.34 -22.91
C THR A 190 -0.13 -13.69 -24.26
N GLN A 191 -0.70 -14.23 -25.35
CA GLN A 191 -0.54 -13.66 -26.68
C GLN A 191 -1.22 -12.29 -26.83
N ARG A 192 -2.39 -12.07 -26.20
CA ARG A 192 -3.06 -10.76 -26.15
C ARG A 192 -2.18 -9.72 -25.46
N ILE A 193 -1.64 -10.06 -24.28
CA ILE A 193 -0.78 -9.18 -23.50
C ILE A 193 0.49 -8.85 -24.29
N ALA A 194 1.13 -9.84 -24.91
CA ALA A 194 2.31 -9.62 -25.73
C ALA A 194 2.05 -8.64 -26.90
N ARG A 195 0.92 -8.81 -27.61
CA ARG A 195 0.49 -7.87 -28.67
C ARG A 195 0.21 -6.47 -28.12
N ALA A 196 -0.47 -6.37 -26.98
CA ALA A 196 -0.76 -5.08 -26.35
C ALA A 196 0.52 -4.34 -25.92
N ARG A 197 1.50 -5.06 -25.35
CA ARG A 197 2.81 -4.51 -25.00
C ARG A 197 3.58 -4.05 -26.23
N ALA A 198 3.56 -4.84 -27.31
CA ALA A 198 4.20 -4.47 -28.58
C ALA A 198 3.53 -3.26 -29.27
N ALA A 199 2.26 -3.01 -28.98
CA ALA A 199 1.49 -1.88 -29.52
C ALA A 199 1.63 -0.59 -28.70
N LEU A 200 2.33 -0.61 -27.55
CA LEU A 200 2.59 0.61 -26.79
C LEU A 200 3.48 1.56 -27.60
N PHE A 201 3.06 2.81 -27.65
CA PHE A 201 3.82 3.90 -28.26
C PHE A 201 4.70 4.59 -27.21
N GLY A 202 5.52 5.55 -27.64
CA GLY A 202 6.39 6.32 -26.74
C GLY A 202 5.60 7.06 -25.66
N VAL A 203 6.05 6.96 -24.41
CA VAL A 203 5.32 7.47 -23.22
C VAL A 203 4.96 8.96 -23.32
N ASP A 204 5.75 9.75 -24.06
CA ASP A 204 5.50 11.17 -24.31
C ASP A 204 4.17 11.46 -25.04
N SER A 205 3.59 10.46 -25.71
CA SER A 205 2.27 10.63 -26.37
C SER A 205 1.09 10.39 -25.42
N VAL A 206 1.35 10.01 -24.16
CA VAL A 206 0.32 9.92 -23.12
C VAL A 206 0.01 11.34 -22.63
N VAL A 207 -1.27 11.72 -22.65
CA VAL A 207 -1.72 13.08 -22.35
C VAL A 207 -2.38 13.17 -20.97
N THR A 208 -3.11 12.14 -20.57
CA THR A 208 -3.87 12.13 -19.30
C THR A 208 -3.61 10.86 -18.49
N LEU A 209 -3.93 10.89 -17.19
CA LEU A 209 -3.84 9.67 -16.37
C LEU A 209 -4.85 8.58 -16.79
N ASP A 210 -5.98 8.96 -17.39
CA ASP A 210 -6.97 8.01 -17.90
C ASP A 210 -6.44 7.24 -19.14
N ASP A 211 -5.46 7.80 -19.89
CA ASP A 211 -4.77 7.06 -20.96
C ASP A 211 -3.98 5.87 -20.40
N PHE A 212 -3.25 6.06 -19.29
CA PHE A 212 -2.55 4.94 -18.64
C PHE A 212 -3.50 3.83 -18.24
N GLU A 213 -4.64 4.17 -17.64
CA GLU A 213 -5.68 3.20 -17.27
C GLU A 213 -6.19 2.41 -18.48
N LYS A 214 -6.49 3.10 -19.58
CA LYS A 214 -6.92 2.50 -20.85
C LYS A 214 -5.92 1.49 -21.41
N TYR A 215 -4.64 1.84 -21.47
CA TYR A 215 -3.61 0.95 -22.02
C TYR A 215 -3.19 -0.15 -21.04
N ALA A 216 -3.26 0.12 -19.73
CA ALA A 216 -2.98 -0.87 -18.69
C ALA A 216 -3.89 -2.10 -18.79
N GLN A 217 -5.17 -1.93 -19.16
CA GLN A 217 -6.10 -3.04 -19.34
C GLN A 217 -5.60 -4.09 -20.36
N GLY A 218 -4.96 -3.62 -21.45
CA GLY A 218 -4.42 -4.50 -22.48
C GLY A 218 -3.15 -5.25 -22.06
N VAL A 219 -2.36 -4.70 -21.14
CA VAL A 219 -1.04 -5.24 -20.77
C VAL A 219 -1.04 -6.03 -19.45
N CYS A 220 -2.16 -5.98 -18.72
CA CYS A 220 -2.43 -6.82 -17.56
C CYS A 220 -3.17 -8.10 -17.98
N SER A 221 -3.00 -9.19 -17.21
CA SER A 221 -3.97 -10.28 -17.22
C SER A 221 -5.31 -9.79 -16.68
N ASP A 222 -6.38 -10.52 -16.97
CA ASP A 222 -7.74 -10.21 -16.56
C ASP A 222 -7.82 -10.19 -15.02
N GLU A 223 -7.19 -11.16 -14.34
CA GLU A 223 -7.12 -11.20 -12.87
C GLU A 223 -6.35 -10.01 -12.29
N CYS A 224 -5.23 -9.65 -12.92
CA CYS A 224 -4.41 -8.50 -12.53
C CYS A 224 -5.22 -7.19 -12.71
N TRP A 225 -5.92 -7.05 -13.83
CA TRP A 225 -6.79 -5.92 -14.10
C TRP A 225 -7.94 -5.83 -13.09
N GLU A 226 -8.62 -6.93 -12.79
CA GLU A 226 -9.70 -6.98 -11.80
C GLU A 226 -9.19 -6.67 -10.38
N TYR A 227 -7.99 -7.12 -10.04
CA TYR A 227 -7.37 -6.82 -8.76
C TYR A 227 -7.13 -5.32 -8.58
N TYR A 228 -6.60 -4.63 -9.60
CA TYR A 228 -6.29 -3.20 -9.50
C TYR A 228 -7.48 -2.29 -9.76
N SER A 229 -8.29 -2.57 -10.77
CA SER A 229 -9.44 -1.73 -11.14
C SER A 229 -10.60 -1.88 -10.17
N GLY A 230 -10.72 -3.03 -9.49
CA GLY A 230 -11.85 -3.34 -8.62
C GLY A 230 -11.89 -2.61 -7.27
N GLY A 231 -13.09 -2.58 -6.69
CA GLY A 231 -13.41 -2.08 -5.36
C GLY A 231 -14.17 -3.10 -4.51
N ALA A 232 -14.61 -2.67 -3.32
CA ALA A 232 -15.37 -3.48 -2.38
C ALA A 232 -16.83 -3.64 -2.80
N ASP A 233 -17.36 -4.86 -2.65
CA ASP A 233 -18.77 -5.19 -2.80
C ASP A 233 -19.41 -4.63 -4.09
N SER A 234 -20.20 -3.56 -4.02
CA SER A 234 -20.89 -2.94 -5.16
C SER A 234 -20.09 -1.81 -5.84
N GLU A 235 -18.89 -1.55 -5.32
CA GLU A 235 -17.96 -0.52 -5.74
C GLU A 235 -18.55 0.89 -5.67
N HIS A 236 -19.51 1.10 -4.78
CA HIS A 236 -20.14 2.40 -4.58
C HIS A 236 -19.14 3.40 -4.02
N ALA A 237 -18.36 3.03 -3.00
CA ALA A 237 -17.30 3.89 -2.46
C ALA A 237 -16.22 4.22 -3.52
N LEU A 238 -15.88 3.25 -4.38
CA LEU A 238 -14.92 3.46 -5.47
C LEU A 238 -15.38 4.55 -6.44
N ARG A 239 -16.63 4.48 -6.92
CA ARG A 239 -17.20 5.51 -7.81
C ARG A 239 -17.43 6.82 -7.08
N GLY A 240 -17.97 6.76 -5.85
CA GLY A 240 -18.25 7.92 -5.02
C GLY A 240 -17.03 8.78 -4.73
N ASN A 241 -15.84 8.17 -4.63
CA ASN A 241 -14.58 8.91 -4.51
C ASN A 241 -14.31 9.83 -5.71
N ARG A 242 -14.54 9.35 -6.94
CA ARG A 242 -14.36 10.14 -8.17
C ARG A 242 -15.46 11.18 -8.31
N GLU A 243 -16.72 10.76 -8.16
CA GLU A 243 -17.89 11.63 -8.29
C GLU A 243 -17.89 12.81 -7.31
N ALA A 244 -17.25 12.69 -6.13
CA ALA A 244 -17.15 13.78 -5.18
C ALA A 244 -16.41 15.00 -5.77
N TYR A 245 -15.36 14.77 -6.57
CA TYR A 245 -14.63 15.85 -7.23
C TYR A 245 -15.44 16.51 -8.35
N ASP A 246 -16.32 15.78 -9.03
CA ASP A 246 -17.21 16.30 -10.08
C ASP A 246 -18.30 17.23 -9.53
N ARG A 247 -18.58 17.15 -8.22
CA ARG A 247 -19.56 17.99 -7.53
C ARG A 247 -18.98 19.31 -7.05
N VAL A 248 -17.67 19.53 -7.17
CA VAL A 248 -17.00 20.77 -6.77
C VAL A 248 -16.61 21.58 -8.00
N PHE A 249 -17.07 22.83 -8.05
CA PHE A 249 -16.74 23.76 -9.14
C PHE A 249 -15.71 24.79 -8.68
N ILE A 250 -14.80 25.16 -9.58
CA ILE A 250 -13.76 26.17 -9.33
C ILE A 250 -14.29 27.55 -9.76
N ARG A 251 -14.01 28.57 -8.94
CA ARG A 251 -14.35 29.99 -9.13
C ARG A 251 -13.09 30.77 -9.53
N PRO A 252 -12.76 30.88 -10.83
CA PRO A 252 -11.53 31.51 -11.29
C PRO A 252 -11.53 33.03 -11.06
N ARG A 253 -10.34 33.62 -10.91
CA ARG A 253 -10.14 35.05 -10.71
C ARG A 253 -9.32 35.63 -11.86
N VAL A 254 -9.95 36.49 -12.65
CA VAL A 254 -9.35 37.12 -13.84
C VAL A 254 -8.51 38.34 -13.51
N LEU A 255 -7.72 38.82 -14.48
CA LEU A 255 -6.86 40.01 -14.39
C LEU A 255 -5.85 39.96 -13.22
N ARG A 256 -5.33 38.77 -12.94
CA ARG A 256 -4.24 38.56 -11.99
C ARG A 256 -2.98 38.21 -12.75
N ASP A 257 -1.85 38.75 -12.30
CA ASP A 257 -0.56 38.32 -12.80
C ASP A 257 -0.31 36.88 -12.30
N VAL A 258 -0.20 35.94 -13.24
CA VAL A 258 0.08 34.51 -13.04
C VAL A 258 1.16 34.04 -14.01
N LYS A 259 2.08 34.95 -14.38
CA LYS A 259 3.19 34.62 -15.28
C LYS A 259 4.00 33.45 -14.75
N GLU A 260 4.37 33.52 -13.48
CA GLU A 260 5.07 32.47 -12.75
C GLU A 260 4.11 31.78 -11.77
N VAL A 261 4.18 30.45 -11.71
CA VAL A 261 3.42 29.61 -10.78
C VAL A 261 4.37 28.65 -10.08
N ASP A 262 4.22 28.53 -8.77
CA ASP A 262 4.97 27.61 -7.92
C ASP A 262 4.03 26.58 -7.29
N THR A 263 4.34 25.30 -7.51
CA THR A 263 3.59 24.18 -6.93
C THR A 263 4.28 23.55 -5.72
N SER A 264 5.50 23.98 -5.39
CA SER A 264 6.34 23.33 -4.37
C SER A 264 5.79 23.47 -2.95
N THR A 265 5.90 22.42 -2.13
CA THR A 265 5.39 22.41 -0.76
C THR A 265 6.26 21.54 0.15
N LYS A 266 5.81 21.28 1.38
CA LYS A 266 6.39 20.31 2.30
C LYS A 266 5.42 19.20 2.67
N ILE A 267 5.87 17.96 2.56
CA ILE A 267 5.15 16.78 3.05
C ILE A 267 5.94 16.19 4.21
N LEU A 268 5.33 16.16 5.41
CA LEU A 268 5.97 15.81 6.68
C LEU A 268 7.25 16.61 6.94
N GLY A 269 7.23 17.91 6.58
CA GLY A 269 8.38 18.81 6.67
C GLY A 269 9.44 18.65 5.57
N MET A 270 9.35 17.61 4.74
CA MET A 270 10.28 17.35 3.65
C MET A 270 9.87 18.10 2.38
N ASP A 271 10.83 18.68 1.67
CA ASP A 271 10.57 19.39 0.41
C ASP A 271 9.95 18.46 -0.64
N SER A 272 8.92 18.97 -1.31
CA SER A 272 8.21 18.29 -2.39
C SER A 272 7.98 19.26 -3.56
N PRO A 273 8.28 18.89 -4.82
CA PRO A 273 8.06 19.76 -5.97
C PRO A 273 6.59 20.08 -6.25
N ALA A 274 5.66 19.25 -5.77
CA ALA A 274 4.22 19.48 -5.84
C ALA A 274 3.51 18.82 -4.64
N PRO A 275 2.24 19.17 -4.34
CA PRO A 275 1.54 18.69 -3.14
C PRO A 275 0.84 17.36 -3.38
N PHE A 276 1.54 16.39 -3.97
CA PHE A 276 1.05 15.03 -4.13
C PHE A 276 2.17 14.00 -3.97
N TYR A 277 1.78 12.75 -3.70
CA TYR A 277 2.69 11.62 -3.48
C TYR A 277 2.12 10.33 -4.08
N ILE A 278 3.00 9.32 -4.24
CA ILE A 278 2.59 7.98 -4.66
C ILE A 278 2.10 7.23 -3.41
N SER A 279 0.79 6.96 -3.34
CA SER A 279 0.19 6.17 -2.25
C SER A 279 0.67 4.72 -2.28
N PRO A 280 0.70 4.03 -1.13
CA PRO A 280 1.15 2.64 -1.08
C PRO A 280 0.19 1.74 -1.84
N THR A 281 0.72 0.99 -2.80
CA THR A 281 0.01 -0.05 -3.54
C THR A 281 0.79 -1.35 -3.47
N ALA A 282 0.05 -2.43 -3.30
CA ALA A 282 0.62 -3.76 -3.12
C ALA A 282 0.61 -4.55 -4.42
N ARG A 283 1.55 -5.48 -4.52
CA ARG A 283 1.65 -6.50 -5.58
C ARG A 283 1.98 -5.95 -6.97
N ASN A 284 2.60 -4.78 -7.09
CA ASN A 284 2.84 -4.11 -8.38
C ASN A 284 3.62 -5.00 -9.37
N GLY A 285 4.37 -6.00 -8.87
CA GLY A 285 5.02 -7.05 -9.66
C GLY A 285 4.07 -7.77 -10.64
N TRP A 286 2.78 -7.85 -10.30
CA TRP A 286 1.76 -8.57 -11.07
C TRP A 286 1.37 -7.85 -12.36
N SER A 287 1.47 -6.53 -12.43
CA SER A 287 1.26 -5.78 -13.68
C SER A 287 2.55 -5.52 -14.44
N ASN A 288 3.68 -5.41 -13.73
CA ASN A 288 5.01 -5.25 -14.30
C ASN A 288 6.04 -5.96 -13.41
N PRO A 289 6.90 -6.86 -13.95
CA PRO A 289 7.90 -7.58 -13.16
C PRO A 289 8.88 -6.71 -12.38
N ILE A 290 9.10 -5.44 -12.76
CA ILE A 290 9.91 -4.50 -11.99
C ILE A 290 9.24 -4.18 -10.63
N GLY A 291 7.92 -4.25 -10.55
CA GLY A 291 7.14 -4.01 -9.34
C GLY A 291 7.31 -2.59 -8.80
N GLU A 292 7.36 -2.47 -7.48
CA GLU A 292 7.44 -1.19 -6.76
C GLU A 292 8.75 -0.43 -7.03
N VAL A 293 9.80 -1.10 -7.51
CA VAL A 293 11.04 -0.46 -7.97
C VAL A 293 10.76 0.49 -9.13
N ALA A 294 9.74 0.24 -9.96
CA ALA A 294 9.38 1.14 -11.06
C ALA A 294 8.93 2.52 -10.53
N SER A 295 8.08 2.52 -9.50
CA SER A 295 7.65 3.74 -8.81
C SER A 295 8.84 4.44 -8.14
N THR A 296 9.78 3.66 -7.61
CA THR A 296 10.98 4.18 -6.95
C THR A 296 11.88 4.93 -7.91
N ILE A 297 12.20 4.34 -9.07
CA ILE A 297 13.04 5.00 -10.06
C ILE A 297 12.33 6.25 -10.63
N GLY A 298 11.04 6.14 -11.00
CA GLY A 298 10.29 7.27 -11.56
C GLY A 298 10.11 8.44 -10.58
N ALA A 299 9.80 8.16 -9.31
CA ALA A 299 9.72 9.18 -8.27
C ALA A 299 11.09 9.77 -7.93
N GLY A 300 12.15 8.96 -7.94
CA GLY A 300 13.52 9.39 -7.66
C GLY A 300 14.05 10.42 -8.66
N ARG A 301 13.73 10.25 -9.95
CA ARG A 301 14.09 11.21 -11.02
C ARG A 301 13.42 12.58 -10.89
N THR A 302 12.27 12.62 -10.22
CA THR A 302 11.43 13.81 -10.10
C THR A 302 11.43 14.42 -8.71
N GLY A 303 12.04 13.76 -7.72
CA GLY A 303 12.09 14.21 -6.33
C GLY A 303 10.79 14.00 -5.54
N PHE A 304 9.87 13.17 -6.03
CA PHE A 304 8.57 12.96 -5.40
C PHE A 304 8.60 11.95 -4.27
N PHE A 305 7.73 12.17 -3.28
CA PHE A 305 7.57 11.27 -2.15
C PHE A 305 6.81 10.00 -2.57
N GLN A 306 7.38 8.85 -2.22
CA GLN A 306 6.76 7.54 -2.43
C GLN A 306 6.50 6.88 -1.08
N ILE A 307 5.32 6.29 -0.91
CA ILE A 307 5.03 5.43 0.23
C ILE A 307 5.04 3.97 -0.26
N LEU A 308 5.94 3.15 0.27
CA LEU A 308 6.03 1.73 -0.07
C LEU A 308 5.02 0.92 0.75
N SER A 309 4.31 -0.03 0.13
CA SER A 309 3.40 -0.93 0.85
C SER A 309 4.14 -1.95 1.72
N HIS A 310 3.58 -2.31 2.88
CA HIS A 310 4.05 -3.42 3.72
C HIS A 310 4.08 -4.76 2.94
N VAL A 311 3.17 -4.91 1.96
CA VAL A 311 2.98 -6.14 1.18
C VAL A 311 3.27 -5.92 -0.31
N ALA A 312 4.33 -5.15 -0.58
CA ALA A 312 4.91 -4.96 -1.90
C ALA A 312 5.42 -6.29 -2.51
N SER A 313 5.45 -6.39 -3.84
CA SER A 313 6.07 -7.53 -4.54
C SER A 313 7.60 -7.53 -4.43
N ARG A 314 8.20 -6.35 -4.29
CA ARG A 314 9.64 -6.17 -4.05
C ARG A 314 9.89 -5.81 -2.59
N SER A 315 10.99 -6.30 -2.02
CA SER A 315 11.33 -6.03 -0.62
C SER A 315 11.66 -4.56 -0.40
N LEU A 316 11.56 -4.10 0.86
CA LEU A 316 12.01 -2.76 1.21
C LEU A 316 13.50 -2.58 0.90
N ASP A 317 14.34 -3.59 1.16
CA ASP A 317 15.77 -3.58 0.81
C ASP A 317 15.99 -3.33 -0.70
N GLU A 318 15.28 -4.05 -1.58
CA GLU A 318 15.38 -3.87 -3.05
C GLU A 318 14.97 -2.46 -3.47
N VAL A 319 13.88 -1.94 -2.87
CA VAL A 319 13.39 -0.58 -3.12
C VAL A 319 14.40 0.46 -2.64
N MET A 320 14.94 0.31 -1.44
CA MET A 320 15.93 1.25 -0.88
C MET A 320 17.26 1.20 -1.63
N GLN A 321 17.63 0.07 -2.25
CA GLN A 321 18.79 -0.02 -3.12
C GLN A 321 18.59 0.71 -4.46
N ALA A 322 17.37 0.74 -4.99
CA ALA A 322 17.03 1.45 -6.23
C ALA A 322 16.74 2.95 -6.01
N LYS A 323 16.70 3.39 -4.76
CA LYS A 323 16.38 4.76 -4.35
C LYS A 323 17.46 5.74 -4.83
N ALA A 324 17.04 6.86 -5.39
CA ALA A 324 17.93 7.96 -5.75
C ALA A 324 18.40 8.76 -4.52
N ASP A 325 19.53 9.45 -4.65
CA ASP A 325 20.03 10.36 -3.63
C ASP A 325 19.01 11.46 -3.33
N GLY A 326 18.78 11.73 -2.04
CA GLY A 326 17.82 12.73 -1.59
C GLY A 326 16.33 12.36 -1.75
N GLN A 327 15.98 11.32 -2.52
CA GLN A 327 14.60 10.83 -2.70
C GLN A 327 13.94 10.54 -1.35
N LYS A 328 12.63 10.80 -1.26
CA LYS A 328 11.87 10.54 -0.05
C LYS A 328 11.08 9.24 -0.14
N ILE A 329 11.19 8.39 0.88
CA ILE A 329 10.45 7.13 0.97
C ILE A 329 9.86 6.95 2.37
N GLY A 330 8.54 6.78 2.45
CA GLY A 330 7.82 6.37 3.64
C GLY A 330 7.43 4.89 3.52
N TRP A 331 7.13 4.26 4.64
CA TRP A 331 6.76 2.85 4.66
C TRP A 331 5.40 2.65 5.30
N GLN A 332 4.50 2.02 4.57
CA GLN A 332 3.18 1.67 5.06
C GLN A 332 3.25 0.43 5.93
N LEU A 333 2.57 0.47 7.07
CA LEU A 333 2.48 -0.59 8.05
C LEU A 333 1.06 -1.16 8.08
N TYR A 334 0.97 -2.48 8.02
CA TYR A 334 -0.16 -3.26 8.54
C TYR A 334 0.30 -3.93 9.83
N MET A 335 -0.43 -3.73 10.91
CA MET A 335 -0.01 -4.19 12.23
C MET A 335 -0.18 -5.70 12.36
N ASN A 336 0.92 -6.38 12.68
CA ASN A 336 0.89 -7.79 13.04
C ASN A 336 0.25 -7.98 14.42
N MET A 337 -0.57 -9.02 14.58
CA MET A 337 -1.15 -9.39 15.89
C MET A 337 -0.07 -9.70 16.93
N ASP A 338 1.09 -10.20 16.50
CA ASP A 338 2.29 -10.32 17.32
C ASP A 338 3.09 -9.02 17.27
N ARG A 339 3.08 -8.27 18.39
CA ARG A 339 3.78 -6.99 18.51
C ARG A 339 5.30 -7.12 18.47
N ASP A 340 5.89 -8.27 18.79
CA ASP A 340 7.33 -8.48 18.66
C ASP A 340 7.74 -8.65 17.19
N ILE A 341 6.90 -9.31 16.38
CA ILE A 341 7.09 -9.34 14.92
C ILE A 341 6.98 -7.93 14.35
N ALA A 342 5.90 -7.21 14.68
CA ALA A 342 5.70 -5.84 14.21
C ALA A 342 6.86 -4.91 14.61
N ALA A 343 7.36 -5.01 15.85
CA ALA A 343 8.49 -4.21 16.32
C ALA A 343 9.76 -4.43 15.47
N ARG A 344 10.06 -5.69 15.12
CA ARG A 344 11.21 -6.03 14.26
C ARG A 344 11.06 -5.47 12.86
N GLU A 345 9.88 -5.60 12.26
CA GLU A 345 9.61 -5.07 10.91
C GLU A 345 9.70 -3.54 10.87
N ILE A 346 9.10 -2.85 11.84
CA ILE A 346 9.15 -1.39 11.97
C ILE A 346 10.59 -0.90 12.16
N LYS A 347 11.35 -1.56 13.05
CA LYS A 347 12.74 -1.22 13.31
C LYS A 347 13.61 -1.43 12.08
N HIS A 348 13.44 -2.54 11.36
CA HIS A 348 14.13 -2.80 10.10
C HIS A 348 13.83 -1.70 9.07
N ALA A 349 12.58 -1.27 8.95
CA ALA A 349 12.21 -0.18 8.03
C ALA A 349 12.89 1.15 8.40
N ALA A 350 12.97 1.48 9.70
CA ALA A 350 13.68 2.66 10.17
C ALA A 350 15.20 2.57 9.92
N GLU A 351 15.82 1.42 10.20
CA GLU A 351 17.26 1.17 9.99
C GLU A 351 17.67 1.25 8.51
N LEU A 352 16.79 0.81 7.59
CA LEU A 352 17.00 0.96 6.16
C LEU A 352 16.82 2.41 5.67
N GLY A 353 16.33 3.32 6.50
CA GLY A 353 16.21 4.75 6.19
C GLY A 353 14.83 5.19 5.71
N ALA A 354 13.77 4.44 6.02
CA ALA A 354 12.41 4.94 5.82
C ALA A 354 12.20 6.22 6.66
N GLN A 355 11.56 7.23 6.08
CA GLN A 355 11.46 8.55 6.69
C GLN A 355 10.15 8.81 7.43
N SER A 356 9.20 7.88 7.35
CA SER A 356 7.93 7.92 8.07
C SER A 356 7.26 6.55 8.04
N ILE A 357 6.42 6.27 9.04
CA ILE A 357 5.59 5.07 9.11
C ILE A 357 4.12 5.44 8.88
N TRP A 358 3.46 4.73 7.97
CA TRP A 358 2.07 4.99 7.59
C TRP A 358 1.19 3.82 8.06
N LEU A 359 0.68 3.92 9.29
CA LEU A 359 -0.18 2.90 9.89
C LEU A 359 -1.54 2.88 9.20
N THR A 360 -1.86 1.78 8.51
CA THR A 360 -3.15 1.62 7.83
C THR A 360 -4.18 1.03 8.79
N ALA A 361 -5.24 1.80 9.06
CA ALA A 361 -6.28 1.48 10.04
C ALA A 361 -7.64 1.09 9.41
N ASP A 362 -7.81 1.24 8.09
CA ASP A 362 -9.08 0.96 7.38
C ASP A 362 -9.27 -0.51 6.96
N LEU A 363 -8.35 -1.41 7.33
CA LEU A 363 -8.38 -2.83 6.95
C LEU A 363 -8.24 -3.77 8.16
N SER A 364 -9.14 -3.66 9.14
CA SER A 364 -9.20 -4.62 10.26
C SER A 364 -9.61 -6.04 9.82
N CYS A 365 -10.18 -6.18 8.63
CA CYS A 365 -10.42 -7.45 7.97
C CYS A 365 -10.32 -7.30 6.45
N LEU A 366 -10.02 -8.40 5.76
CA LEU A 366 -9.99 -8.41 4.30
C LEU A 366 -11.41 -8.30 3.72
N MET A 367 -11.51 -7.70 2.55
CA MET A 367 -12.75 -7.37 1.85
C MET A 367 -13.26 -8.46 0.90
N LYS A 368 -14.47 -8.28 0.34
CA LYS A 368 -14.98 -9.02 -0.83
C LYS A 368 -14.63 -8.25 -2.10
N ASN A 369 -13.71 -8.74 -2.92
CA ASN A 369 -13.55 -8.21 -4.27
C ASN A 369 -14.46 -9.01 -5.21
N VAL A 370 -15.55 -8.38 -5.64
CA VAL A 370 -16.59 -9.07 -6.43
C VAL A 370 -16.12 -9.30 -7.87
N ARG A 371 -15.28 -8.42 -8.43
CA ARG A 371 -14.75 -8.57 -9.80
C ARG A 371 -13.85 -9.80 -9.95
N ILE A 372 -12.86 -9.96 -9.06
CA ILE A 372 -12.00 -11.15 -9.01
C ILE A 372 -12.84 -12.43 -8.86
N ARG A 373 -13.99 -12.35 -8.15
CA ARG A 373 -14.92 -13.48 -8.02
C ARG A 373 -15.79 -13.75 -9.24
N SER A 374 -16.01 -12.76 -10.12
CA SER A 374 -16.82 -12.90 -11.32
C SER A 374 -16.02 -13.32 -12.56
N GLY A 375 -14.75 -12.90 -12.69
CA GLY A 375 -13.89 -13.20 -13.84
C GLY A 375 -13.08 -14.49 -13.69
N SER A 376 -12.43 -14.70 -12.54
CA SER A 376 -11.44 -15.78 -12.35
C SER A 376 -12.02 -17.17 -12.13
N VAL A 377 -13.32 -17.30 -11.89
CA VAL A 377 -13.91 -18.60 -11.53
C VAL A 377 -14.70 -19.16 -12.70
N LYS A 378 -14.02 -19.85 -13.63
CA LYS A 378 -14.61 -21.05 -14.26
C LYS A 378 -15.00 -21.99 -13.11
N ARG A 379 -16.19 -21.81 -12.56
CA ARG A 379 -16.64 -22.55 -11.37
C ARG A 379 -16.67 -24.03 -11.69
N ASN A 380 -15.90 -24.80 -10.91
CA ASN A 380 -16.42 -26.08 -10.45
C ASN A 380 -17.56 -25.75 -9.48
N PRO A 381 -18.84 -25.97 -9.85
CA PRO A 381 -19.93 -25.82 -8.91
C PRO A 381 -19.63 -26.68 -7.67
N ALA A 382 -19.95 -26.16 -6.49
CA ALA A 382 -19.89 -26.97 -5.29
C ALA A 382 -20.72 -28.24 -5.52
N PRO A 383 -20.28 -29.43 -5.05
CA PRO A 383 -21.06 -30.64 -5.16
C PRO A 383 -22.49 -30.40 -4.68
N ALA A 384 -23.47 -30.90 -5.42
CA ALA A 384 -24.85 -30.97 -4.94
C ALA A 384 -24.85 -31.69 -3.57
N ASP A 385 -25.78 -31.32 -2.70
CA ASP A 385 -26.03 -31.97 -1.40
C ASP A 385 -25.06 -31.68 -0.25
N LYS A 386 -24.10 -30.76 -0.39
CA LYS A 386 -23.39 -30.22 0.78
C LYS A 386 -24.26 -29.22 1.56
N PRO A 387 -24.49 -29.42 2.87
CA PRO A 387 -25.23 -28.46 3.68
C PRO A 387 -24.51 -27.12 3.71
N ILE A 388 -25.26 -26.03 3.58
CA ILE A 388 -24.71 -24.67 3.65
C ILE A 388 -24.32 -24.40 5.11
N THR A 389 -23.03 -24.49 5.41
CA THR A 389 -22.47 -24.20 6.73
C THR A 389 -21.81 -22.83 6.76
N ARG A 390 -22.08 -22.04 7.79
CA ARG A 390 -21.29 -20.83 8.08
C ARG A 390 -19.95 -21.28 8.67
N PRO A 391 -18.79 -20.87 8.13
CA PRO A 391 -17.50 -21.18 8.74
C PRO A 391 -17.37 -20.52 10.13
N ASP A 392 -16.76 -21.24 11.07
CA ASP A 392 -16.64 -20.83 12.49
C ASP A 392 -15.73 -19.60 12.68
N LYS A 393 -14.74 -19.41 11.80
CA LYS A 393 -13.89 -18.21 11.75
C LYS A 393 -14.32 -17.30 10.60
N PRO A 394 -14.35 -15.97 10.80
CA PRO A 394 -14.44 -15.05 9.66
C PRO A 394 -13.25 -15.34 8.74
N SER A 395 -13.49 -15.78 7.52
CA SER A 395 -12.48 -16.29 6.57
C SER A 395 -11.49 -15.23 6.06
N ARG A 396 -11.40 -14.08 6.73
CA ARG A 396 -10.75 -12.84 6.27
C ARG A 396 -9.98 -12.08 7.34
N LEU A 397 -9.86 -12.65 8.53
CA LEU A 397 -8.87 -12.19 9.48
C LEU A 397 -7.52 -12.76 9.02
N SER A 398 -6.53 -11.89 8.89
CA SER A 398 -5.15 -12.21 8.53
C SER A 398 -4.27 -11.82 9.70
N GLU A 399 -3.26 -12.64 10.04
CA GLU A 399 -2.33 -12.34 11.14
C GLU A 399 -1.60 -10.99 10.96
N ARG A 400 -1.49 -10.52 9.71
CA ARG A 400 -0.90 -9.21 9.37
C ARG A 400 -1.85 -8.04 9.56
N HIS A 401 -3.12 -8.28 9.84
CA HIS A 401 -4.15 -7.26 10.01
C HIS A 401 -4.78 -7.44 11.39
N ASP A 402 -4.15 -6.84 12.40
CA ASP A 402 -4.66 -6.89 13.76
C ASP A 402 -5.98 -6.08 13.88
N PRO A 403 -7.14 -6.74 14.13
CA PRO A 403 -8.40 -6.05 14.31
C PRO A 403 -8.50 -5.33 15.66
N SER A 404 -7.53 -5.52 16.56
CA SER A 404 -7.49 -4.93 17.90
C SER A 404 -6.66 -3.66 18.01
N LEU A 405 -6.23 -3.09 16.87
CA LEU A 405 -5.54 -1.79 16.81
C LEU A 405 -6.22 -0.72 17.66
N GLN A 406 -5.40 0.04 18.39
CA GLN A 406 -5.82 1.11 19.30
C GLN A 406 -5.02 2.37 19.05
N TRP A 407 -5.55 3.52 19.49
CA TRP A 407 -4.85 4.80 19.41
C TRP A 407 -3.49 4.82 20.13
N ALA A 408 -3.32 4.01 21.18
CA ALA A 408 -2.05 3.86 21.90
C ALA A 408 -0.93 3.27 21.04
N ASP A 409 -1.25 2.53 19.97
CA ASP A 409 -0.25 1.95 19.06
C ASP A 409 0.57 3.06 18.34
N ILE A 410 0.03 4.27 18.19
CA ILE A 410 0.75 5.40 17.57
C ILE A 410 2.00 5.76 18.38
N ALA A 411 1.84 5.91 19.69
CA ALA A 411 2.95 6.23 20.60
C ALA A 411 3.98 5.10 20.63
N TRP A 412 3.51 3.85 20.62
CA TRP A 412 4.38 2.67 20.56
C TRP A 412 5.20 2.62 19.26
N ILE A 413 4.61 2.88 18.09
CA ILE A 413 5.36 2.95 16.81
C ILE A 413 6.43 4.03 16.89
N LYS A 414 6.12 5.20 17.45
CA LYS A 414 7.10 6.29 17.64
C LYS A 414 8.26 5.86 18.53
N GLU A 415 7.98 5.13 19.61
CA GLU A 415 9.01 4.59 20.49
C GLU A 415 9.92 3.61 19.75
N VAL A 416 9.33 2.63 19.05
CA VAL A 416 10.08 1.60 18.31
C VAL A 416 10.97 2.18 17.21
N THR A 417 10.50 3.22 16.52
CA THR A 417 11.25 3.89 15.43
C THR A 417 12.28 4.90 15.90
N GLY A 418 12.33 5.22 17.20
CA GLY A 418 13.15 6.33 17.70
C GLY A 418 12.63 7.72 17.31
N GLY A 419 11.32 7.84 17.03
CA GLY A 419 10.64 9.10 16.80
C GLY A 419 10.39 9.46 15.34
N LEU A 420 10.31 8.49 14.42
CA LEU A 420 9.90 8.78 13.05
C LEU A 420 8.45 9.34 13.01
N PRO A 421 8.13 10.20 12.04
CA PRO A 421 6.76 10.63 11.82
C PRO A 421 5.82 9.44 11.59
N VAL A 422 4.68 9.44 12.28
CA VAL A 422 3.63 8.43 12.15
C VAL A 422 2.39 9.06 11.52
N VAL A 423 1.97 8.49 10.40
CA VAL A 423 0.76 8.88 9.66
C VAL A 423 -0.30 7.82 9.84
N VAL A 424 -1.50 8.20 10.28
CA VAL A 424 -2.65 7.27 10.34
C VAL A 424 -3.41 7.32 9.02
N LYS A 425 -3.33 6.25 8.24
CA LYS A 425 -3.99 6.12 6.93
C LYS A 425 -5.30 5.36 7.06
N GLY A 426 -6.35 5.87 6.42
CA GLY A 426 -7.68 5.22 6.41
C GLY A 426 -8.70 5.89 7.32
N VAL A 427 -8.50 7.18 7.64
CA VAL A 427 -9.41 7.91 8.52
C VAL A 427 -10.64 8.35 7.74
N GLY A 428 -11.82 7.92 8.18
CA GLY A 428 -13.09 8.15 7.47
C GLY A 428 -13.96 9.27 8.03
N SER A 429 -13.68 9.76 9.23
CA SER A 429 -14.50 10.71 9.98
C SER A 429 -13.66 11.90 10.48
N TRP A 430 -14.28 13.05 10.77
CA TRP A 430 -13.55 14.21 11.30
C TRP A 430 -13.21 14.01 12.79
N GLU A 431 -14.04 13.25 13.52
CA GLU A 431 -13.84 12.88 14.91
C GLU A 431 -12.54 12.09 15.09
N ASP A 432 -12.28 11.14 14.21
CA ASP A 432 -11.06 10.32 14.27
C ASP A 432 -9.81 11.11 13.90
N VAL A 433 -9.92 12.22 13.16
CA VAL A 433 -8.78 13.14 12.94
C VAL A 433 -8.42 13.88 14.22
N VAL A 434 -9.42 14.29 15.01
CA VAL A 434 -9.19 14.88 16.35
C VAL A 434 -8.46 13.87 17.22
N LEU A 435 -8.95 12.63 17.28
CA LEU A 435 -8.32 11.57 18.08
C LEU A 435 -6.90 11.24 17.61
N ALA A 436 -6.66 11.13 16.31
CA ALA A 436 -5.33 10.87 15.77
C ALA A 436 -4.31 11.92 16.26
N LYS A 437 -4.69 13.20 16.22
CA LYS A 437 -3.85 14.30 16.71
C LYS A 437 -3.65 14.24 18.24
N GLU A 438 -4.71 14.01 19.01
CA GLU A 438 -4.63 13.89 20.48
C GLU A 438 -3.73 12.74 20.92
N HIS A 439 -3.68 11.67 20.14
CA HIS A 439 -2.80 10.51 20.36
C HIS A 439 -1.43 10.64 19.68
N GLY A 440 -1.10 11.82 19.16
CA GLY A 440 0.25 12.18 18.74
C GLY A 440 0.64 11.71 17.34
N ALA A 441 -0.31 11.43 16.44
CA ALA A 441 0.01 11.28 15.02
C ALA A 441 0.53 12.61 14.45
N ASP A 442 1.45 12.54 13.49
CA ASP A 442 2.00 13.73 12.80
C ASP A 442 1.14 14.12 11.59
N ALA A 443 0.42 13.15 11.04
CA ALA A 443 -0.55 13.39 9.98
C ALA A 443 -1.61 12.29 9.93
N VAL A 444 -2.67 12.56 9.17
CA VAL A 444 -3.65 11.55 8.75
C VAL A 444 -3.75 11.49 7.24
N VAL A 445 -4.22 10.35 6.71
CA VAL A 445 -4.76 10.27 5.36
C VAL A 445 -6.24 9.98 5.45
N LEU A 446 -7.05 10.93 5.00
CA LEU A 446 -8.46 10.68 4.72
C LEU A 446 -8.53 9.72 3.54
N SER A 447 -9.01 8.51 3.79
CA SER A 447 -8.97 7.42 2.83
C SER A 447 -10.02 6.38 3.20
N ASN A 448 -10.59 5.75 2.18
CA ASN A 448 -11.37 4.52 2.30
C ASN A 448 -10.71 3.38 1.49
N HIS A 449 -9.39 3.40 1.48
CA HIS A 449 -8.54 2.48 0.72
C HIS A 449 -8.79 2.52 -0.80
N GLY A 450 -9.15 3.69 -1.33
CA GLY A 450 -9.55 3.84 -2.73
C GLY A 450 -10.80 3.02 -3.09
N GLY A 451 -11.76 2.94 -2.16
CA GLY A 451 -13.02 2.19 -2.30
C GLY A 451 -12.85 0.68 -2.16
N ARG A 452 -11.79 0.21 -1.47
CA ARG A 452 -11.46 -1.22 -1.31
C ARG A 452 -11.63 -1.75 0.11
N ALA A 453 -11.98 -0.89 1.06
CA ALA A 453 -12.30 -1.30 2.43
C ALA A 453 -13.82 -1.46 2.60
N LEU A 454 -14.46 -0.55 3.34
CA LEU A 454 -15.89 -0.51 3.55
C LEU A 454 -16.59 0.14 2.33
N ASP A 455 -17.48 -0.61 1.66
CA ASP A 455 -18.36 -0.03 0.64
C ASP A 455 -19.37 0.93 1.30
N PHE A 456 -19.82 1.95 0.57
CA PHE A 456 -20.58 3.10 1.09
C PHE A 456 -19.86 3.97 2.15
N ALA A 457 -18.56 3.79 2.37
CA ALA A 457 -17.77 4.76 3.12
C ALA A 457 -17.82 6.15 2.45
N ASN A 458 -17.75 7.20 3.26
CA ASN A 458 -17.73 8.58 2.77
C ASN A 458 -16.57 8.79 1.76
N PRO A 459 -16.78 9.57 0.70
CA PRO A 459 -15.69 10.06 -0.12
C PRO A 459 -14.71 10.88 0.74
N PRO A 460 -13.39 10.65 0.67
CA PRO A 460 -12.43 11.38 1.48
C PRO A 460 -12.46 12.91 1.32
N LEU A 461 -12.80 13.41 0.13
CA LEU A 461 -13.03 14.85 -0.11
C LEU A 461 -14.20 15.41 0.72
N LYS A 462 -15.25 14.60 0.93
CA LYS A 462 -16.39 14.96 1.77
C LYS A 462 -15.98 15.03 3.24
N THR A 463 -15.21 14.04 3.71
CA THR A 463 -14.67 14.05 5.07
C THR A 463 -13.77 15.27 5.30
N LEU A 464 -12.97 15.68 4.30
CA LEU A 464 -12.18 16.91 4.38
C LEU A 464 -13.06 18.16 4.57
N GLN A 465 -14.15 18.26 3.81
CA GLN A 465 -15.13 19.34 3.96
C GLN A 465 -15.77 19.34 5.36
N ASP A 466 -16.03 18.17 5.95
CA ASP A 466 -16.58 18.05 7.30
C ASP A 466 -15.60 18.50 8.37
N ILE A 467 -14.29 18.24 8.22
CA ILE A 467 -13.26 18.82 9.09
C ILE A 467 -13.30 20.35 9.02
N GLY A 468 -13.41 20.93 7.82
CA GLY A 468 -13.53 22.38 7.65
C GLY A 468 -14.74 22.99 8.36
N LYS A 469 -15.83 22.22 8.51
CA LYS A 469 -17.06 22.65 9.20
C LYS A 469 -16.98 22.47 10.72
N HIS A 470 -16.42 21.35 11.17
CA HIS A 470 -16.53 20.91 12.57
C HIS A 470 -15.25 21.11 13.38
N ALA A 471 -14.08 21.07 12.74
CA ALA A 471 -12.77 21.18 13.38
C ALA A 471 -11.74 21.93 12.49
N PRO A 472 -12.04 23.15 12.00
CA PRO A 472 -11.20 23.86 11.04
C PRO A 472 -9.78 24.18 11.54
N GLY A 473 -9.57 24.20 12.86
CA GLY A 473 -8.24 24.37 13.45
C GLY A 473 -7.25 23.25 13.09
N LEU A 474 -7.75 22.05 12.75
CA LEU A 474 -6.91 20.93 12.30
C LEU A 474 -6.28 21.18 10.93
N LEU A 475 -6.95 21.94 10.05
CA LEU A 475 -6.48 22.24 8.69
C LEU A 475 -5.48 23.42 8.65
N LYS A 476 -5.23 24.06 9.79
CA LYS A 476 -4.34 25.21 9.95
C LYS A 476 -3.20 24.94 10.92
N ASP A 477 -2.97 23.68 11.27
CA ASP A 477 -1.92 23.30 12.20
C ASP A 477 -0.61 23.02 11.47
N ASP A 478 0.43 23.79 11.76
CA ASP A 478 1.74 23.62 11.14
C ASP A 478 2.48 22.34 11.57
N LYS A 479 2.03 21.70 12.66
CA LYS A 479 2.62 20.48 13.23
C LYS A 479 1.81 19.22 12.92
N PHE A 480 0.64 19.35 12.29
CA PHE A 480 -0.24 18.23 11.98
C PHE A 480 -0.82 18.39 10.58
N GLN A 481 -0.54 17.43 9.70
CA GLN A 481 -0.99 17.49 8.31
C GLN A 481 -2.20 16.59 8.03
N VAL A 482 -3.08 17.05 7.14
CA VAL A 482 -4.23 16.27 6.67
C VAL A 482 -4.02 15.97 5.20
N PHE A 483 -3.76 14.71 4.88
CA PHE A 483 -3.67 14.23 3.51
C PHE A 483 -5.00 13.61 3.06
N VAL A 484 -5.20 13.50 1.75
CA VAL A 484 -6.38 12.84 1.16
C VAL A 484 -5.94 11.92 0.02
N ASP A 485 -6.53 10.73 -0.09
CA ASP A 485 -6.41 9.90 -1.28
C ASP A 485 -7.78 9.41 -1.80
N GLY A 486 -7.78 8.76 -2.97
CA GLY A 486 -8.97 8.14 -3.55
C GLY A 486 -9.67 9.01 -4.60
N GLY A 487 -9.94 8.43 -5.77
CA GLY A 487 -10.73 9.09 -6.84
C GLY A 487 -10.00 10.13 -7.68
N ILE A 488 -8.90 10.71 -7.19
CA ILE A 488 -8.09 11.73 -7.88
C ILE A 488 -7.54 11.21 -9.22
N ARG A 489 -7.74 11.97 -10.30
CA ARG A 489 -7.25 11.64 -11.66
C ARG A 489 -6.68 12.84 -12.41
N GLN A 490 -6.89 14.06 -11.94
CA GLN A 490 -6.46 15.28 -12.63
C GLN A 490 -5.84 16.28 -11.65
N GLY A 491 -5.01 17.21 -12.17
CA GLY A 491 -4.45 18.31 -11.40
C GLY A 491 -5.51 19.22 -10.76
N THR A 492 -6.70 19.35 -11.37
CA THR A 492 -7.82 20.08 -10.77
C THR A 492 -8.40 19.38 -9.53
N ASP A 493 -8.35 18.05 -9.46
CA ASP A 493 -8.76 17.30 -8.26
C ASP A 493 -7.81 17.59 -7.10
N ILE A 494 -6.51 17.62 -7.39
CA ILE A 494 -5.49 18.03 -6.43
C ILE A 494 -5.80 19.42 -5.89
N ILE A 495 -5.98 20.41 -6.78
CA ILE A 495 -6.29 21.79 -6.42
C ILE A 495 -7.57 21.90 -5.56
N LYS A 496 -8.64 21.18 -5.91
CA LYS A 496 -9.88 21.16 -5.12
C LYS A 496 -9.64 20.69 -3.69
N ALA A 497 -8.84 19.63 -3.50
CA ALA A 497 -8.50 19.14 -2.16
C ALA A 497 -7.65 20.15 -1.38
N LEU A 498 -6.67 20.80 -2.02
CA LEU A 498 -5.85 21.83 -1.37
C LEU A 498 -6.66 23.05 -0.96
N CYS A 499 -7.56 23.54 -1.81
CA CYS A 499 -8.48 24.62 -1.48
C CYS A 499 -9.38 24.29 -0.27
N LEU A 500 -9.67 23.02 -0.02
CA LEU A 500 -10.39 22.56 1.16
C LEU A 500 -9.51 22.35 2.40
N GLY A 501 -8.20 22.56 2.29
CA GLY A 501 -7.25 22.49 3.40
C GLY A 501 -6.44 21.20 3.50
N ALA A 502 -6.45 20.34 2.47
CA ALA A 502 -5.51 19.22 2.43
C ALA A 502 -4.06 19.74 2.31
N SER A 503 -3.12 19.12 3.03
CA SER A 503 -1.69 19.46 2.93
C SER A 503 -1.03 18.85 1.69
N ALA A 504 -1.49 17.67 1.28
CA ALA A 504 -1.08 16.97 0.06
C ALA A 504 -2.08 15.85 -0.29
N VAL A 505 -2.01 15.32 -1.50
CA VAL A 505 -2.88 14.23 -1.96
C VAL A 505 -2.13 12.98 -2.41
N GLY A 506 -2.68 11.81 -2.14
CA GLY A 506 -2.11 10.53 -2.56
C GLY A 506 -2.83 9.94 -3.78
N LEU A 507 -2.06 9.35 -4.71
CA LEU A 507 -2.61 8.60 -5.84
C LEU A 507 -2.04 7.18 -5.86
N GLY A 508 -2.92 6.19 -6.07
CA GLY A 508 -2.54 4.78 -6.18
C GLY A 508 -2.64 4.28 -7.63
N ARG A 509 -3.84 3.88 -8.04
CA ARG A 509 -4.12 3.25 -9.35
C ARG A 509 -3.45 3.91 -10.55
N PRO A 510 -3.47 5.25 -10.73
CA PRO A 510 -2.81 5.87 -11.88
C PRO A 510 -1.32 5.50 -12.02
N PHE A 511 -0.58 5.45 -10.90
CA PHE A 511 0.83 5.07 -10.93
C PHE A 511 1.04 3.58 -11.18
N ILE A 512 0.13 2.72 -10.72
CA ILE A 512 0.14 1.29 -11.07
C ILE A 512 -0.02 1.13 -12.58
N PHE A 513 -0.99 1.81 -13.17
CA PHE A 513 -1.30 1.72 -14.60
C PHE A 513 -0.19 2.30 -15.47
N ALA A 514 0.41 3.41 -15.04
CA ALA A 514 1.56 3.98 -15.71
C ALA A 514 2.76 3.01 -15.70
N ALA A 515 3.06 2.40 -14.55
CA ALA A 515 4.11 1.40 -14.43
C ALA A 515 3.81 0.11 -15.20
N ALA A 516 2.54 -0.33 -15.27
CA ALA A 516 2.13 -1.53 -15.99
C ALA A 516 2.52 -1.50 -17.48
N GLY A 517 2.28 -0.36 -18.14
CA GLY A 517 2.62 -0.15 -19.54
C GLY A 517 4.09 0.21 -19.75
N TRP A 518 4.59 1.24 -19.05
CA TRP A 518 5.86 1.90 -19.40
C TRP A 518 6.92 1.86 -18.28
N GLY A 519 6.69 1.11 -17.19
CA GLY A 519 7.66 0.98 -16.10
C GLY A 519 8.00 2.34 -15.46
N PRO A 520 9.28 2.59 -15.11
CA PRO A 520 9.71 3.86 -14.51
C PRO A 520 9.36 5.11 -15.32
N ASP A 521 9.47 5.02 -16.65
CA ASP A 521 9.22 6.17 -17.54
C ASP A 521 7.73 6.54 -17.54
N GLY A 522 6.85 5.55 -17.40
CA GLY A 522 5.41 5.77 -17.18
C GLY A 522 5.14 6.56 -15.90
N VAL A 523 5.78 6.17 -14.80
CA VAL A 523 5.63 6.84 -13.51
C VAL A 523 6.10 8.30 -13.60
N GLU A 524 7.27 8.52 -14.20
CA GLU A 524 7.81 9.86 -14.42
C GLU A 524 6.85 10.72 -15.26
N ARG A 525 6.32 10.18 -16.36
CA ARG A 525 5.34 10.89 -17.20
C ARG A 525 4.04 11.19 -16.45
N ALA A 526 3.53 10.26 -15.63
CA ALA A 526 2.36 10.50 -14.80
C ALA A 526 2.54 11.66 -13.82
N ILE A 527 3.74 11.80 -13.24
CA ILE A 527 4.09 12.94 -12.39
C ILE A 527 4.10 14.24 -13.20
N GLN A 528 4.70 14.23 -14.38
CA GLN A 528 4.75 15.40 -15.27
C GLN A 528 3.34 15.87 -15.67
N ILE A 529 2.47 14.95 -16.11
CA ILE A 529 1.07 15.25 -16.47
C ILE A 529 0.36 15.97 -15.32
N LEU A 530 0.43 15.43 -14.11
CA LEU A 530 -0.22 16.04 -12.94
C LEU A 530 0.32 17.44 -12.64
N ARG A 531 1.65 17.63 -12.73
CA ARG A 531 2.27 18.95 -12.50
C ARG A 531 1.84 19.97 -13.57
N GLU A 532 1.89 19.58 -14.83
CA GLU A 532 1.46 20.40 -15.96
C GLU A 532 -0.02 20.82 -15.79
N GLU A 533 -0.90 19.86 -15.47
CA GLU A 533 -2.32 20.13 -15.22
C GLU A 533 -2.53 21.08 -14.03
N MET A 534 -1.78 20.91 -12.94
CA MET A 534 -1.83 21.82 -11.80
C MET A 534 -1.40 23.24 -12.17
N GLU A 535 -0.25 23.38 -12.81
CA GLU A 535 0.30 24.67 -13.20
C GLU A 535 -0.61 25.42 -14.18
N ILE A 536 -1.19 24.72 -15.16
CA ILE A 536 -2.17 25.29 -16.10
C ILE A 536 -3.42 25.73 -15.31
N SER A 537 -3.93 24.88 -14.44
CA SER A 537 -5.15 25.15 -13.68
C SER A 537 -4.98 26.30 -12.69
N MET A 538 -3.83 26.41 -12.03
CA MET A 538 -3.50 27.52 -11.12
C MET A 538 -3.44 28.85 -11.88
N ARG A 539 -2.83 28.89 -13.07
CA ARG A 539 -2.86 30.08 -13.93
C ARG A 539 -4.29 30.48 -14.29
N LEU A 540 -5.09 29.53 -14.77
CA LEU A 540 -6.49 29.79 -15.15
C LEU A 540 -7.38 30.16 -13.95
N MET A 541 -7.05 29.68 -12.76
CA MET A 541 -7.74 30.04 -11.52
C MET A 541 -7.32 31.43 -10.99
N GLY A 542 -6.19 31.97 -11.45
CA GLY A 542 -5.67 33.25 -10.99
C GLY A 542 -4.91 33.16 -9.68
N VAL A 543 -4.16 32.08 -9.45
CA VAL A 543 -3.32 31.88 -8.26
C VAL A 543 -1.87 31.58 -8.65
N LYS A 544 -0.92 32.02 -7.83
CA LYS A 544 0.53 31.90 -8.12
C LYS A 544 1.23 30.81 -7.32
N ASN A 545 0.71 30.44 -6.16
CA ASN A 545 1.32 29.44 -5.28
C ASN A 545 0.24 28.69 -4.49
N ILE A 546 0.62 27.56 -3.90
CA ILE A 546 -0.30 26.72 -3.13
C ILE A 546 -0.86 27.40 -1.87
N GLN A 547 -0.16 28.39 -1.29
CA GLN A 547 -0.65 29.13 -0.11
C GLN A 547 -1.82 30.06 -0.43
N GLU A 548 -2.00 30.44 -1.70
CA GLU A 548 -3.16 31.20 -2.17
C GLU A 548 -4.42 30.34 -2.37
N LEU A 549 -4.30 29.01 -2.30
CA LEU A 549 -5.43 28.11 -2.45
C LEU A 549 -6.30 28.13 -1.19
N GLY A 550 -7.61 28.28 -1.38
CA GLY A 550 -8.56 28.41 -0.27
C GLY A 550 -10.01 28.13 -0.69
N PRO A 551 -10.91 27.96 0.29
CA PRO A 551 -12.29 27.56 0.04
C PRO A 551 -13.09 28.60 -0.76
N GLU A 552 -12.65 29.87 -0.79
CA GLU A 552 -13.26 30.93 -1.59
C GLU A 552 -13.19 30.68 -3.11
N TYR A 553 -12.25 29.84 -3.57
CA TYR A 553 -12.13 29.43 -4.97
C TYR A 553 -13.08 28.28 -5.33
N LEU A 554 -13.88 27.78 -4.39
CA LEU A 554 -14.74 26.63 -4.62
C LEU A 554 -16.22 26.95 -4.45
N GLU A 555 -17.04 26.30 -5.26
CA GLU A 555 -18.46 26.09 -5.03
C GLU A 555 -18.66 24.63 -4.60
N THR A 556 -19.10 24.42 -3.36
CA THR A 556 -19.16 23.11 -2.72
C THR A 556 -20.57 22.73 -2.25
N SER A 557 -21.61 23.49 -2.61
CA SER A 557 -23.00 23.19 -2.19
C SER A 557 -23.53 21.83 -2.66
N ARG A 558 -22.88 21.21 -3.67
CA ARG A 558 -23.22 19.88 -4.19
C ARG A 558 -22.37 18.75 -3.60
N LEU A 559 -21.37 19.09 -2.80
CA LEU A 559 -20.53 18.16 -2.03
C LEU A 559 -21.08 18.05 -0.61
#